data_AF-A0A962LDQ5-F1
#
_entry.id   AF-A0A962LDQ5-F1
#
_cell.length_a   1.000
_cell.length_b   1.000
_cell.length_c   1.000
_cell.angle_alpha   90.00
_cell.angle_beta   90.00
_cell.angle_gamma   90.00
#
_symmetry.space_group_name_H-M   'P 1'
#
loop_
_entity.id
_entity.type
_entity.pdbx_description
1 polymer ?
#
loop_
_entity_poly.entity_id
_entity_poly.type
_entity_poly.pdbx_seq_one_letter_code
_entity_poly.pdbx_strand_id
1 'polypeptide(L)'
;MNTVQKIAAVTLLLASAGSHAAKPTSIVFETHAETADGIPYAQFTVRCNDGRSVPLTAWDGLRKWCVGENAAGGCQKKQISAAKAACMDA
;
A
#
# COMPACT_ATOMS: atom_id res chain seq x y z
N MET A 1 -25.30 -48.10 -16.36
CA MET A 1 -24.67 -47.20 -15.36
C MET A 1 -23.99 -46.07 -16.13
N ASN A 2 -24.61 -44.89 -16.13
CA ASN A 2 -24.29 -43.80 -17.06
C ASN A 2 -22.97 -43.09 -16.68
N THR A 3 -22.09 -42.95 -17.66
CA THR A 3 -20.76 -42.32 -17.60
C THR A 3 -20.76 -40.85 -17.20
N VAL A 4 -21.92 -40.20 -17.18
CA VAL A 4 -22.12 -38.80 -16.81
C VAL A 4 -21.84 -38.53 -15.31
N GLN A 5 -21.99 -39.55 -14.45
CA GLN A 5 -21.90 -39.38 -13.01
C GLN A 5 -20.45 -39.27 -12.48
N LYS A 6 -19.43 -39.52 -13.32
CA LYS A 6 -18.02 -39.52 -12.92
C LYS A 6 -17.27 -38.20 -13.19
N ILE A 7 -17.90 -37.22 -13.85
CA ILE A 7 -17.22 -35.99 -14.30
C ILE A 7 -17.45 -34.81 -13.33
N ALA A 8 -18.38 -34.91 -12.38
CA ALA A 8 -18.79 -33.79 -11.53
C ALA A 8 -17.83 -33.41 -10.38
N ALA A 9 -16.70 -34.11 -10.19
CA ALA A 9 -15.83 -33.92 -9.03
C ALA A 9 -14.56 -33.08 -9.28
N VAL A 10 -14.26 -32.69 -10.53
CA VAL A 10 -12.95 -32.07 -10.92
C VAL A 10 -13.02 -30.54 -11.06
N THR A 11 -14.14 -29.89 -10.74
CA THR A 11 -14.31 -28.44 -10.96
C THR A 11 -14.06 -27.57 -9.71
N LEU A 12 -13.84 -28.14 -8.52
CA LEU A 12 -13.78 -27.39 -7.24
C LEU A 12 -12.37 -27.04 -6.72
N LEU A 13 -11.29 -27.37 -7.45
CA LEU A 13 -9.91 -27.21 -6.94
C LEU A 13 -9.18 -25.92 -7.38
N LEU A 14 -9.82 -25.00 -8.12
CA LEU A 14 -9.14 -23.78 -8.64
C LEU A 14 -9.34 -22.50 -7.80
N ALA A 15 -9.99 -22.56 -6.63
CA ALA A 15 -10.32 -21.36 -5.86
C ALA A 15 -9.50 -21.22 -4.56
N SER A 16 -8.17 -21.19 -4.66
CA SER A 16 -7.29 -20.87 -3.52
C SER A 16 -6.17 -19.89 -3.88
N ALA A 17 -6.47 -18.90 -4.71
CA ALA A 17 -5.70 -17.65 -4.70
C ALA A 17 -6.24 -16.78 -3.56
N GLY A 18 -5.67 -16.94 -2.36
CA GLY A 18 -5.98 -16.05 -1.26
C GLY A 18 -5.60 -14.62 -1.64
N SER A 19 -6.58 -13.72 -1.69
CA SER A 19 -6.36 -12.29 -1.89
C SER A 19 -5.59 -11.71 -0.70
N HIS A 20 -4.27 -11.80 -0.73
CA HIS A 20 -3.42 -11.13 0.24
C HIS A 20 -3.36 -9.64 -0.14
N ALA A 21 -4.13 -8.81 0.57
CA ALA A 21 -3.96 -7.36 0.50
C ALA A 21 -2.48 -7.03 0.78
N ALA A 22 -1.88 -6.21 -0.08
CA ALA A 22 -0.47 -5.89 0.04
C ALA A 22 -0.19 -5.14 1.34
N LYS A 23 0.88 -5.54 2.02
CA LYS A 23 1.29 -5.04 3.32
C LYS A 23 2.63 -4.33 3.20
N PRO A 24 2.84 -3.24 3.96
CA PRO A 24 4.14 -2.59 4.02
C PRO A 24 5.15 -3.50 4.71
N THR A 25 6.31 -3.69 4.09
CA THR A 25 7.45 -4.46 4.62
C THR A 25 8.56 -3.57 5.14
N SER A 26 8.73 -2.37 4.56
CA SER A 26 9.75 -1.41 4.96
C SER A 26 9.30 0.01 4.66
N ILE A 27 9.73 0.97 5.48
CA ILE A 27 9.54 2.40 5.27
C ILE A 27 10.91 3.05 5.44
N VAL A 28 11.42 3.64 4.36
CA VAL A 28 12.77 4.21 4.29
C VAL A 28 12.65 5.71 4.18
N PHE A 29 13.42 6.45 4.98
CA PHE A 29 13.55 7.90 4.82
C PHE A 29 14.46 8.20 3.63
N GLU A 30 14.02 9.12 2.77
CA GLU A 30 14.77 9.54 1.57
C GLU A 30 15.44 10.89 1.81
N THR A 31 14.66 11.94 2.05
CA THR A 31 15.17 13.31 2.18
C THR A 31 14.19 14.25 2.86
N HIS A 32 14.67 15.43 3.28
CA HIS A 32 13.83 16.58 3.55
C HIS A 32 13.67 17.39 2.26
N ALA A 33 12.49 17.95 2.05
CA ALA A 33 12.15 18.78 0.90
C ALA A 33 11.24 19.92 1.34
N GLU A 34 11.08 20.91 0.45
CA GLU A 34 10.23 22.07 0.68
C GLU A 34 9.32 22.25 -0.53
N THR A 35 8.07 22.61 -0.27
CA THR A 35 7.13 22.98 -1.34
C THR A 35 7.51 24.33 -1.95
N ALA A 36 6.91 24.69 -3.09
CA ALA A 36 7.11 26.01 -3.71
C ALA A 36 6.75 27.17 -2.76
N ASP A 37 5.84 26.93 -1.82
CA ASP A 37 5.42 27.89 -0.79
C ASP A 37 6.33 27.90 0.45
N GLY A 38 7.44 27.15 0.44
CA GLY A 38 8.40 27.07 1.55
C GLY A 38 7.96 26.21 2.73
N ILE A 39 6.94 25.36 2.56
CA ILE A 39 6.49 24.44 3.61
C ILE A 39 7.39 23.19 3.61
N PRO A 40 8.11 22.90 4.72
CA PRO A 40 8.99 21.74 4.79
C PRO A 40 8.21 20.45 4.99
N TYR A 41 8.68 19.38 4.34
CA TYR A 41 8.19 18.03 4.47
C TYR A 41 9.33 17.01 4.38
N ALA A 42 9.06 15.79 4.83
CA ALA A 42 10.00 14.67 4.72
C ALA A 42 9.45 13.64 3.73
N GLN A 43 10.33 13.12 2.87
CA GLN A 43 10.02 12.10 1.89
C GLN A 43 10.47 10.73 2.38
N PHE A 44 9.63 9.73 2.15
CA PHE A 44 9.85 8.34 2.50
C PHE A 44 9.41 7.45 1.33
N THR A 45 10.00 6.27 1.24
CA THR A 45 9.57 5.21 0.34
C THR A 45 9.06 4.03 1.15
N VAL A 46 7.83 3.60 0.87
CA VAL A 46 7.24 2.39 1.45
C VAL A 46 7.42 1.25 0.47
N ARG A 47 8.05 0.15 0.90
CA ARG A 47 8.07 -1.11 0.15
C ARG A 47 6.92 -1.99 0.60
N CYS A 48 6.19 -2.54 -0.36
CA CYS A 48 5.09 -3.47 -0.15
C CYS A 48 5.54 -4.91 -0.45
N ASN A 49 4.91 -5.90 0.18
CA ASN A 49 5.26 -7.31 0.03
C ASN A 49 4.98 -7.91 -1.36
N ASP A 50 4.27 -7.18 -2.21
CA ASP A 50 4.03 -7.50 -3.62
C ASP A 50 5.15 -6.99 -4.54
N GLY A 51 6.20 -6.39 -3.98
CA GLY A 51 7.35 -5.86 -4.70
C GLY A 51 7.22 -4.39 -5.12
N ARG A 52 6.06 -3.75 -4.88
CA ARG A 52 5.86 -2.34 -5.22
C ARG A 52 6.56 -1.43 -4.21
N SER A 53 6.95 -0.24 -4.68
CA SER A 53 7.46 0.85 -3.84
C SER A 53 6.62 2.08 -4.08
N VAL A 54 6.10 2.68 -3.00
CA VAL A 54 5.16 3.80 -3.07
C VAL A 54 5.73 4.98 -2.27
N PRO A 55 5.71 6.20 -2.83
CA PRO A 55 6.15 7.39 -2.11
C PRO A 55 5.19 7.74 -0.97
N LEU A 56 5.77 8.19 0.14
CA LEU A 56 5.06 8.61 1.34
C LEU A 56 5.68 9.93 1.84
N THR A 57 4.86 10.93 2.12
CA THR A 57 5.31 12.22 2.64
C THR A 57 4.86 12.43 4.06
N ALA A 58 5.71 13.04 4.87
CA ALA A 58 5.42 13.41 6.25
C ALA A 58 5.51 14.92 6.43
N TRP A 59 4.51 15.47 7.11
CA TRP A 59 4.27 16.90 7.27
C TRP A 59 4.12 17.23 8.76
N ASP A 60 4.17 18.53 9.09
CA ASP A 60 3.93 19.06 10.43
C ASP A 60 4.81 18.40 11.51
N GLY A 61 6.06 18.07 11.19
CA GLY A 61 6.97 17.35 12.09
C GLY A 61 6.52 15.91 12.37
N LEU A 62 6.24 15.13 11.32
CA LEU A 62 5.83 13.71 11.37
C LEU A 62 4.44 13.46 11.99
N ARG A 63 3.60 14.49 12.11
CA ARG A 63 2.24 14.38 12.67
C ARG A 63 1.18 14.07 11.63
N LYS A 64 1.48 14.30 10.36
CA LYS A 64 0.59 14.08 9.22
C LYS A 64 1.35 13.33 8.14
N TRP A 65 0.77 12.23 7.67
CA TRP A 65 1.38 11.32 6.70
C TRP A 65 0.47 11.18 5.50
N CYS A 66 0.98 11.42 4.30
CA CYS A 66 0.19 11.42 3.07
C CYS A 66 0.84 10.48 2.05
N VAL A 67 0.02 9.79 1.26
CA VAL A 67 0.50 8.93 0.18
C VAL A 67 0.81 9.81 -1.03
N GLY A 68 2.01 9.71 -1.58
CA GLY A 68 2.48 10.56 -2.67
C GLY A 68 2.84 11.99 -2.24
N GLU A 69 2.94 12.87 -3.24
CA GLU A 69 3.44 14.25 -3.09
C GLU A 69 2.38 15.25 -2.60
N ASN A 70 1.09 14.89 -2.65
CA ASN A 70 0.02 15.84 -2.38
C ASN A 70 -0.66 15.59 -1.04
N ALA A 71 -0.68 16.61 -0.18
CA ALA A 71 -1.43 16.65 1.07
C ALA A 71 -2.96 16.76 0.89
N ALA A 72 -3.46 16.75 -0.35
CA ALA A 72 -4.83 17.14 -0.69
C ALA A 72 -5.90 16.03 -0.56
N GLY A 73 -5.52 14.79 -0.25
CA GLY A 73 -6.51 13.73 -0.02
C GLY A 73 -5.96 12.53 0.72
N GLY A 74 -6.63 12.11 1.79
CA GLY A 74 -6.40 10.81 2.44
C GLY A 74 -5.22 10.74 3.43
N CYS A 75 -4.73 11.87 3.95
CA CYS A 75 -3.63 11.84 4.92
C CYS A 75 -4.04 11.17 6.25
N GLN A 76 -3.13 10.38 6.80
CA GLN A 76 -3.27 9.67 8.05
C GLN A 76 -2.46 10.36 9.16
N LYS A 77 -2.91 10.19 10.41
CA LYS A 77 -2.16 10.68 11.59
C LYS A 77 -0.96 9.81 11.95
N LYS A 78 -0.97 8.54 11.54
CA LYS A 78 0.05 7.55 11.89
C LYS A 78 0.78 7.06 10.65
N GLN A 79 2.11 7.02 10.71
CA GLN A 79 2.99 6.50 9.66
C GLN A 79 2.54 5.13 9.13
N ILE A 80 2.36 4.16 10.03
CA ILE A 80 1.98 2.80 9.65
C ILE A 80 0.58 2.75 8.99
N SER A 81 -0.33 3.66 9.38
CA SER A 81 -1.65 3.73 8.75
C SER A 81 -1.53 4.21 7.31
N ALA A 82 -0.71 5.25 7.08
CA ALA A 82 -0.45 5.76 5.73
C ALA A 82 0.28 4.72 4.87
N ALA A 83 1.26 4.01 5.43
CA ALA A 83 1.97 2.96 4.70
C ALA A 83 1.07 1.78 4.32
N LYS A 84 0.11 1.43 5.18
CA LYS A 84 -0.91 0.41 4.84
C LYS A 84 -1.82 0.89 3.72
N ALA A 85 -2.34 2.12 3.81
CA ALA A 85 -3.14 2.72 2.75
C ALA A 85 -2.36 2.76 1.42
N ALA A 86 -1.09 3.19 1.45
CA ALA A 86 -0.21 3.24 0.29
C ALA A 86 -0.06 1.87 -0.41
N CYS A 87 0.02 0.77 0.34
CA CYS A 87 0.08 -0.57 -0.26
C CYS A 87 -1.28 -1.10 -0.69
N MET A 88 -2.40 -0.61 -0.14
CA MET A 88 -3.75 -1.08 -0.46
C MET A 88 -4.36 -0.36 -1.67
N ASP A 89 -4.07 0.92 -1.86
CA ASP A 89 -4.70 1.79 -2.86
C ASP A 89 -3.87 1.94 -4.16
N ALA A 90 -2.78 1.19 -4.31
CA ALA A 90 -1.91 1.22 -5.48
C ALA A 90 -2.34 0.23 -6.58
#